data_AF-A0A5B7V5S1-F1
#
_entry.id   AF-A0A5B7V5S1-F1
#
_cell.length_a   1.000
_cell.length_b   1.000
_cell.length_c   1.000
_cell.angle_alpha   90.00
_cell.angle_beta   90.00
_cell.angle_gamma   90.00
#
_symmetry.space_group_name_H-M   'P 1'
#
loop_
_entity.id
_entity.type
_entity.pdbx_description
1 polymer ?
#
loop_
_entity_poly.entity_id
_entity_poly.type
_entity_poly.pdbx_seq_one_letter_code
_entity_poly.pdbx_strand_id
1 'polypeptide(L)'
;MTEPITRELLAEVAQSHPGDWYDGEWRSEYIESTPDRYGHYVVRHQESGEVLAELPDWAGGIALFIADAHDHTPVLLAGVQRLTARITQLEDAAVCPSVSRLGHARCCLPVRHRGDHQTADKRRYWDDHHAAGEAL
;
A
#
# COMPACT_ATOMS: atom_id res chain seq x y z
N MET A 1 15.26 -9.31 9.32
CA MET A 1 14.08 -8.43 9.29
C MET A 1 14.18 -7.62 8.01
N THR A 2 13.16 -7.64 7.16
CA THR A 2 13.15 -6.86 5.91
C THR A 2 13.00 -5.38 6.23
N GLU A 3 13.81 -4.52 5.61
CA GLU A 3 13.69 -3.07 5.80
C GLU A 3 12.30 -2.60 5.35
N PRO A 4 11.68 -1.65 6.08
CA PRO A 4 10.41 -1.08 5.67
C PRO A 4 10.57 -0.30 4.37
N ILE A 5 9.62 -0.48 3.44
CA ILE A 5 9.57 0.27 2.18
C ILE A 5 9.44 1.77 2.48
N THR A 6 10.29 2.59 1.89
CA THR A 6 10.26 4.05 2.03
C THR A 6 9.16 4.69 1.17
N ARG A 7 8.76 5.94 1.50
CA ARG A 7 7.76 6.68 0.71
C ARG A 7 8.28 6.99 -0.69
N GLU A 8 9.59 7.24 -0.80
CA GLU A 8 10.29 7.51 -2.05
C GLU A 8 10.23 6.29 -2.96
N LEU A 9 10.50 5.09 -2.43
CA LEU A 9 10.42 3.85 -3.19
C LEU A 9 8.98 3.54 -3.63
N LEU A 10 7.97 3.82 -2.80
CA LEU A 10 6.56 3.68 -3.23
C LEU A 10 6.19 4.65 -4.35
N ALA A 11 6.68 5.89 -4.30
CA ALA A 11 6.45 6.85 -5.36
C ALA A 11 7.13 6.43 -6.66
N GLU A 12 8.34 5.88 -6.60
CA GLU A 12 9.06 5.32 -7.75
C GLU A 12 8.30 4.14 -8.37
N VAL A 13 7.82 3.19 -7.55
CA VAL A 13 7.01 2.05 -8.00
C VAL A 13 5.67 2.49 -8.59
N ALA A 14 5.05 3.55 -8.06
CA ALA A 14 3.79 4.06 -8.59
C ALA A 14 3.94 4.87 -9.88
N GLN A 15 5.10 5.51 -10.10
CA GLN A 15 5.40 6.30 -11.30
C GLN A 15 5.99 5.46 -12.43
N SER A 16 6.55 4.29 -12.10
CA SER A 16 6.94 3.31 -13.11
C SER A 16 5.67 2.77 -13.76
N HIS A 17 5.31 3.33 -14.91
CA HIS A 17 4.32 2.71 -15.79
C HIS A 17 5.03 1.53 -16.45
N PRO A 18 4.69 0.27 -16.13
CA PRO A 18 5.34 -0.88 -16.75
C PRO A 18 5.24 -0.81 -18.27
N GLY A 19 4.18 -0.19 -18.81
CA GLY A 19 3.96 0.01 -20.24
C GLY A 19 2.69 -0.70 -20.68
N ASP A 20 2.30 -0.55 -21.94
CA ASP A 20 1.06 -1.10 -22.48
C ASP A 20 0.96 -2.64 -22.39
N TRP A 21 2.08 -3.34 -22.24
CA TRP A 21 2.13 -4.81 -22.06
C TRP A 21 1.60 -5.28 -20.69
N TYR A 22 1.46 -4.35 -19.73
CA TYR A 22 0.89 -4.58 -18.41
C TYR A 22 -0.56 -4.09 -18.31
N ASP A 23 -1.09 -3.54 -19.39
CA ASP A 23 -2.53 -3.36 -19.52
C ASP A 23 -3.12 -4.67 -20.05
N GLY A 24 -4.38 -4.97 -19.72
CA GLY A 24 -5.09 -6.15 -20.27
C GLY A 24 -4.78 -7.49 -19.58
N GLU A 25 -5.57 -8.51 -19.91
CA GLU A 25 -5.49 -9.84 -19.27
C GLU A 25 -4.21 -10.60 -19.69
N TRP A 26 -3.54 -11.24 -18.74
CA TRP A 26 -2.43 -12.16 -19.02
C TRP A 26 -2.91 -13.60 -18.91
N ARG A 27 -2.52 -14.45 -19.86
CA ARG A 27 -2.90 -15.88 -19.86
C ARG A 27 -1.70 -16.79 -19.94
N SER A 28 -1.76 -17.88 -19.19
CA SER A 28 -0.83 -18.99 -19.34
C SER A 28 -1.41 -20.05 -20.28
N GLU A 29 -0.56 -20.56 -21.17
CA GLU A 29 -0.90 -21.61 -22.13
C GLU A 29 0.22 -22.65 -22.15
N TYR A 30 -0.13 -23.93 -22.25
CA TYR A 30 0.84 -24.99 -22.49
C TYR A 30 0.97 -25.24 -24.00
N ILE A 31 2.19 -25.18 -24.51
CA ILE A 31 2.53 -25.50 -25.89
C ILE A 31 3.09 -26.92 -25.92
N GLU A 32 2.43 -27.80 -26.66
CA GLU A 32 2.87 -29.19 -26.82
C GLU A 32 4.25 -29.28 -27.49
N SER A 33 4.98 -30.34 -27.16
CA SER A 33 6.30 -30.61 -27.74
C SER A 33 6.20 -30.87 -29.25
N THR A 34 7.16 -30.36 -30.01
CA THR A 34 7.40 -30.73 -31.39
C THR A 34 8.67 -31.61 -31.48
N PRO A 35 8.97 -32.25 -32.63
CA PRO A 35 10.22 -33.00 -32.80
C PRO A 35 11.49 -32.17 -32.52
N ASP A 36 11.41 -30.86 -32.70
CA ASP A 36 12.53 -29.93 -32.57
C ASP A 36 12.54 -29.15 -31.24
N ARG A 37 11.49 -29.26 -30.43
CA ARG A 37 11.32 -28.45 -29.21
C ARG A 37 10.49 -29.15 -28.14
N TYR A 38 11.00 -29.16 -26.91
CA TYR A 38 10.24 -29.63 -25.75
C TYR A 38 8.99 -28.80 -25.48
N GLY A 39 7.99 -29.43 -24.85
CA GLY A 39 6.81 -28.74 -24.38
C GLY A 39 7.19 -27.66 -23.36
N HIS A 40 6.45 -26.57 -23.36
CA HIS A 40 6.75 -25.41 -22.51
C HIS A 40 5.48 -24.61 -22.25
N TYR A 41 5.47 -23.87 -21.15
CA TYR A 41 4.44 -22.90 -20.87
C TYR A 41 4.81 -21.53 -21.44
N VAL A 42 3.81 -20.79 -21.89
CA VAL A 42 3.96 -19.40 -22.33
C VAL A 42 2.96 -18.56 -21.56
N VAL A 43 3.42 -17.44 -21.02
CA VAL A 43 2.56 -16.36 -20.52
C VAL A 43 2.47 -15.31 -21.60
N ARG A 44 1.24 -15.00 -22.04
CA ARG A 44 0.97 -14.03 -23.10
C ARG A 44 0.09 -12.91 -22.61
N HIS A 45 0.34 -11.72 -23.13
CA HIS A 45 -0.66 -10.66 -23.07
C HIS A 45 -1.78 -10.98 -24.07
N GLN A 46 -3.03 -11.06 -23.60
CA GLN A 46 -4.15 -11.56 -24.38
C GLN A 46 -4.52 -10.68 -25.58
N GLU A 47 -4.44 -9.35 -25.43
CA GLU A 47 -4.89 -8.44 -26.48
C GLU A 47 -3.82 -8.26 -27.57
N SER A 48 -2.54 -8.11 -27.20
CA SER A 48 -1.44 -7.95 -28.17
C SER A 48 -0.89 -9.27 -28.70
N GLY A 49 -1.14 -10.38 -28.00
CA GLY A 49 -0.54 -11.69 -28.30
C GLY A 49 0.95 -11.80 -27.94
N GLU A 50 1.52 -10.76 -27.35
CA GLU A 50 2.94 -10.67 -26.98
C GLU A 50 3.31 -11.74 -25.95
N VAL A 51 4.48 -12.38 -26.15
CA VAL A 51 5.03 -13.35 -25.20
C VAL A 51 5.78 -12.60 -24.11
N LEU A 52 5.28 -12.73 -22.88
CA LEU A 52 5.86 -12.08 -21.70
C LEU A 52 6.88 -13.00 -21.01
N ALA A 53 6.62 -14.30 -21.02
CA ALA A 53 7.53 -15.30 -20.46
C ALA A 53 7.36 -16.65 -21.16
N GLU A 54 8.47 -17.37 -21.34
CA GLU A 54 8.49 -18.78 -21.71
C GLU A 54 9.09 -19.58 -20.55
N LEU A 55 8.40 -20.63 -20.11
CA LEU A 55 8.81 -21.44 -18.97
C LEU A 55 8.84 -22.93 -19.36
N PRO A 56 9.72 -23.74 -18.77
CA PRO A 56 9.70 -25.19 -18.97
C PRO A 56 8.34 -25.84 -18.61
N ASP A 57 8.08 -27.03 -19.13
CA ASP A 57 6.88 -27.83 -18.85
C ASP A 57 6.63 -28.10 -17.36
N TRP A 58 7.67 -28.26 -16.55
CA TRP A 58 7.52 -28.46 -15.11
C TRP A 58 7.10 -27.19 -14.35
N ALA A 59 7.15 -26.02 -14.98
CA ALA A 59 6.92 -24.72 -14.35
C ALA A 59 5.48 -24.18 -14.55
N GLY A 60 4.51 -25.04 -14.89
CA GLY A 60 3.12 -24.62 -15.10
C GLY A 60 2.50 -23.84 -13.94
N GLY A 61 2.81 -24.22 -12.69
CA GLY A 61 2.35 -23.47 -11.51
C GLY A 61 2.94 -22.06 -11.42
N ILE A 62 4.16 -21.85 -11.91
CA ILE A 62 4.80 -20.53 -11.97
C ILE A 62 4.15 -19.70 -13.08
N ALA A 63 3.86 -20.30 -14.24
CA ALA A 63 3.17 -19.63 -15.34
C ALA A 63 1.79 -19.10 -14.90
N LEU A 64 1.02 -19.93 -14.17
CA LEU A 64 -0.27 -19.51 -13.62
C LEU A 64 -0.10 -18.40 -12.58
N PHE A 65 0.87 -18.52 -11.67
CA PHE A 65 1.17 -17.47 -10.69
C PHE A 65 1.52 -16.14 -11.36
N ILE A 66 2.31 -16.14 -12.44
CA ILE A 66 2.66 -14.92 -13.17
C ILE A 66 1.40 -14.28 -13.78
N ALA A 67 0.52 -15.08 -14.39
CA ALA A 67 -0.74 -14.61 -14.95
C ALA A 67 -1.67 -14.02 -13.87
N ASP A 68 -1.84 -14.70 -12.73
CA ASP A 68 -2.72 -14.22 -11.64
C ASP A 68 -2.13 -13.02 -10.88
N ALA A 69 -0.81 -12.97 -10.70
CA ALA A 69 -0.14 -11.90 -9.98
C ALA A 69 -0.34 -10.54 -10.67
N HIS A 70 -0.48 -10.54 -11.99
CA HIS A 70 -0.83 -9.37 -12.78
C HIS A 70 -2.11 -8.71 -12.27
N ASP A 71 -3.18 -9.48 -12.07
CA ASP A 71 -4.50 -8.93 -11.68
C ASP A 71 -4.52 -8.44 -10.22
N HIS A 72 -3.70 -9.04 -9.36
CA HIS A 72 -3.67 -8.72 -7.93
C HIS A 72 -2.74 -7.56 -7.58
N THR A 73 -1.68 -7.33 -8.37
CA THR A 73 -0.68 -6.30 -8.07
C THR A 73 -1.26 -4.88 -8.04
N PRO A 74 -2.11 -4.45 -9.00
CA PRO A 74 -2.77 -3.14 -8.94
C PRO A 74 -3.63 -2.95 -7.68
N VAL A 75 -4.34 -4.01 -7.25
CA VAL A 75 -5.20 -3.98 -6.07
C VAL A 75 -4.37 -3.81 -4.80
N LEU A 76 -3.25 -4.53 -4.70
CA LEU A 76 -2.30 -4.42 -3.59
C LEU A 76 -1.66 -3.03 -3.54
N LEU A 77 -1.21 -2.50 -4.69
CA LEU A 77 -0.63 -1.16 -4.78
C LEU A 77 -1.63 -0.09 -4.34
N ALA A 78 -2.88 -0.17 -4.80
CA ALA A 78 -3.95 0.72 -4.35
C ALA A 78 -4.21 0.59 -2.84
N GLY A 79 -4.11 -0.61 -2.28
CA GLY A 79 -4.18 -0.86 -0.84
C GLY A 79 -3.07 -0.16 -0.05
N VAL A 80 -1.83 -0.28 -0.51
CA VAL A 80 -0.66 0.39 0.08
C VAL A 80 -0.82 1.91 0.02
N GLN A 81 -1.25 2.46 -1.10
CA GLN A 81 -1.50 3.90 -1.24
C GLN A 81 -2.56 4.41 -0.24
N ARG A 82 -3.67 3.67 -0.07
CA ARG A 82 -4.71 4.01 0.92
C ARG A 82 -4.17 4.00 2.34
N LEU A 83 -3.38 2.98 2.70
CA LEU A 83 -2.78 2.87 4.03
C LEU A 83 -1.78 3.99 4.29
N THR A 84 -0.91 4.31 3.33
CA THR A 84 0.04 5.42 3.43
C THR A 84 -0.69 6.76 3.60
N ALA A 85 -1.71 7.03 2.80
CA ALA A 85 -2.53 8.24 2.95
C ALA A 85 -3.19 8.31 4.33
N ARG A 86 -3.68 7.17 4.83
CA ARG A 86 -4.30 7.10 6.16
C ARG A 86 -3.28 7.33 7.29
N ILE A 87 -2.07 6.79 7.17
CA ILE A 87 -0.99 7.01 8.13
C ILE A 87 -0.63 8.50 8.16
N THR A 88 -0.43 9.14 7.02
CA THR A 88 -0.16 10.59 6.95
C THR A 88 -1.26 11.40 7.64
N GLN A 89 -2.54 11.10 7.37
CA GLN A 89 -3.65 11.77 8.05
C GLN A 89 -3.62 11.60 9.57
N LEU A 90 -3.21 10.43 10.06
CA LEU A 90 -3.11 10.16 11.49
C LEU A 90 -1.90 10.85 12.11
N GLU A 91 -0.76 10.89 11.40
CA GLU A 91 0.43 11.64 11.80
C GLU A 91 0.13 13.14 11.90
N ASP A 92 -0.52 13.71 10.88
CA ASP A 92 -0.95 15.12 10.89
C ASP A 92 -1.94 15.41 12.02
N ALA A 93 -2.88 14.50 12.27
CA ALA A 93 -3.83 14.64 13.37
C ALA A 93 -3.17 14.51 14.76
N ALA A 94 -2.01 13.87 14.86
CA ALA A 94 -1.24 13.73 16.09
C ALA A 94 -0.37 14.96 16.39
N VAL A 95 -0.10 15.80 15.38
CA VAL A 95 0.56 17.10 15.57
C VAL A 95 -0.44 18.08 16.19
N CYS A 96 -0.27 18.34 17.48
CA CYS A 96 -1.08 19.33 18.19
C CYS A 96 -0.39 20.70 18.17
N PRO A 97 -1.02 21.77 17.64
CA PRO A 97 -0.46 23.13 17.68
C PRO A 97 -0.12 23.62 19.08
N SER A 98 -0.90 23.23 20.08
CA SER A 98 -0.70 23.62 21.49
C SER A 98 0.53 22.97 22.13
N VAL A 99 0.93 21.77 21.66
CA VAL A 99 2.11 21.02 22.15
C VAL A 99 3.36 21.33 21.32
N SER A 100 3.20 21.56 20.01
CA SER A 100 4.29 21.95 19.10
C SER A 100 4.94 23.27 19.50
N ARG A 101 4.17 24.21 20.09
CA ARG A 101 4.69 25.50 20.61
C ARG A 101 5.56 25.33 21.86
N LEU A 102 5.47 24.20 22.56
CA LEU A 102 6.24 23.89 23.78
C LEU A 102 7.52 23.09 23.49
N GLY A 103 7.88 22.90 22.22
CA GLY A 103 9.07 22.14 21.82
C GLY A 103 8.90 20.62 21.82
N HIS A 104 7.67 20.12 22.01
CA HIS A 104 7.35 18.69 21.93
C HIS A 104 6.64 18.37 20.62
N ALA A 105 7.09 17.33 19.90
CA ALA A 105 6.60 17.00 18.56
C ALA A 105 5.28 16.21 18.53
N ARG A 106 4.82 15.64 19.66
CA ARG A 106 3.67 14.74 19.71
C ARG A 106 2.80 15.01 20.93
N CYS A 107 1.48 15.05 20.72
CA CYS A 107 0.53 15.19 21.81
C CYS A 107 0.45 13.90 22.63
N CYS A 108 0.46 14.00 23.97
CA CYS A 108 0.34 12.87 24.90
C CYS A 108 -1.11 12.39 25.08
N LEU A 109 -2.10 13.06 24.45
CA LEU A 109 -3.51 12.69 24.54
C LEU A 109 -3.96 11.79 23.38
N PRO A 110 -5.00 10.95 23.58
CA PRO A 110 -5.52 10.07 22.55
C PRO A 110 -5.86 10.81 21.25
N VAL A 111 -5.60 10.17 20.10
CA VAL A 111 -5.87 10.66 18.72
C VAL A 111 -7.30 11.19 18.52
N ARG A 112 -8.24 10.87 19.41
CA ARG A 112 -9.64 11.34 19.40
C ARG A 112 -9.80 12.86 19.64
N HIS A 113 -8.78 13.60 20.06
CA HIS A 113 -8.94 15.01 20.43
C HIS A 113 -8.69 16.06 19.32
N ARG A 114 -8.41 15.61 18.08
CA ARG A 114 -8.24 16.40 16.82
C ARG A 114 -8.19 17.94 16.99
N GLY A 115 -7.02 18.54 16.85
CA GLY A 115 -6.83 20.00 16.71
C GLY A 115 -6.47 20.78 17.98
N ASP A 116 -6.35 22.10 17.86
CA ASP A 116 -5.92 23.04 18.91
C ASP A 116 -6.72 22.86 20.21
N HIS A 117 -6.03 22.67 21.33
CA HIS A 117 -6.61 22.49 22.65
C HIS A 117 -7.02 23.82 23.32
N GLN A 118 -6.69 24.97 22.71
CA GLN A 118 -6.99 26.29 23.26
C GLN A 118 -8.36 26.85 22.84
N THR A 119 -9.15 26.13 22.03
CA THR A 119 -10.51 26.56 21.71
C THR A 119 -11.38 26.60 22.96
N ALA A 120 -12.31 27.56 23.03
CA ALA A 120 -13.18 27.75 24.20
C ALA A 120 -13.93 26.45 24.56
N ASP A 121 -14.39 25.70 23.56
CA ASP A 121 -15.08 24.41 23.72
C ASP A 121 -14.22 23.31 24.33
N LYS A 122 -12.89 23.39 24.19
CA LYS A 122 -11.95 22.36 24.65
C LYS A 122 -11.28 22.69 25.96
N ARG A 123 -11.21 23.96 26.37
CA ARG A 123 -10.68 24.38 27.68
C ARG A 123 -11.36 23.67 28.86
N ARG A 124 -12.64 23.34 28.74
CA ARG A 124 -13.39 22.60 29.78
C ARG A 124 -12.81 21.21 30.12
N TYR A 125 -12.03 20.61 29.22
CA TYR A 125 -11.39 19.31 29.45
C TYR A 125 -9.99 19.44 30.07
N TRP A 126 -9.50 20.66 30.28
CA TRP A 126 -8.15 20.99 30.77
C TRP A 126 -8.16 21.79 32.07
N ASP A 127 -9.33 22.14 32.58
CA ASP A 127 -9.43 22.77 33.88
C ASP A 127 -9.19 21.69 34.94
N ASP A 128 -8.17 21.88 35.79
CA ASP A 128 -7.81 20.94 36.87
C ASP A 128 -8.99 20.67 37.81
N HIS A 129 -10.00 21.55 37.79
CA HIS A 129 -11.29 21.37 38.43
C HIS A 129 -12.07 20.12 38.00
N HIS A 130 -11.80 19.54 36.82
CA HIS A 130 -12.43 18.29 36.37
C HIS A 130 -11.54 17.04 36.52
N ALA A 131 -10.23 17.20 36.73
CA ALA A 131 -9.35 16.07 37.06
C ALA A 131 -9.54 15.60 38.51
N ALA A 132 -10.02 16.50 39.37
CA ALA A 132 -10.58 16.14 40.67
C ALA A 132 -12.01 15.64 40.45
N GLY A 133 -12.13 14.31 40.28
CA GLY A 133 -13.42 13.64 40.26
C GLY A 133 -14.31 14.08 41.42
N GLU A 134 -15.60 14.16 41.13
CA GLU A 134 -16.69 14.17 42.12
C GLU A 134 -16.33 13.21 43.26
N ALA A 135 -15.96 13.79 44.40
CA ALA A 135 -15.94 13.06 45.64
C ALA A 135 -17.38 12.62 45.93
N LEU A 136 -17.57 11.31 46.05
CA LEU A 136 -18.76 10.66 46.60
C LEU A 136 -19.20 11.31 47.92
#